data_AF-A0A653I1M4-F1
#
_entry.id   AF-A0A653I1M4-F1
#
_cell.length_a   1.000
_cell.length_b   1.000
_cell.length_c   1.000
_cell.angle_alpha   90.00
_cell.angle_beta   90.00
_cell.angle_gamma   90.00
#
_symmetry.space_group_name_H-M   'P 1'
#
loop_
_entity.id
_entity.type
_entity.pdbx_description
1 polymer ?
#
loop_
_entity_poly.entity_id
_entity_poly.type
_entity_poly.pdbx_seq_one_letter_code
_entity_poly.pdbx_strand_id
1 'polypeptide(L)'
;MLVLFKDNTTLVSQLREVRADQYGIRTAIGLGQHMIKFEIVLEGRIEFDTPSDDDTVCGVTALSSVDLVASKLLANSDRWADEGVFNRDLIDLAMMKPAHDAFAKACTKAETAYGASIRQDLEKAIGKLLDKPDWLEKCMRAMNMNDTAPAVVVTAVLSLRNILKKINGT
;
A
#
# COMPACT_ATOMS: atom_id res chain seq x y z
N MET A 1 -5.07 21.30 22.78
CA MET A 1 -5.37 19.87 23.02
C MET A 1 -6.18 19.37 21.83
N LEU A 2 -5.58 18.54 20.96
CA LEU A 2 -6.34 17.92 19.86
C LEU A 2 -7.40 17.02 20.47
N VAL A 3 -8.68 17.28 20.18
CA VAL A 3 -9.85 16.58 20.75
C VAL A 3 -10.08 15.21 20.10
N LEU A 4 -9.07 14.63 19.45
CA LEU A 4 -9.20 13.37 18.68
C LEU A 4 -9.46 12.16 19.57
N PHE A 5 -9.02 12.18 20.83
CA PHE A 5 -9.22 11.08 21.77
C PHE A 5 -9.82 11.63 23.05
N LYS A 6 -11.12 11.40 23.27
CA LYS A 6 -11.72 11.51 24.60
C LYS A 6 -11.46 10.18 25.33
N ASP A 7 -10.93 10.25 26.54
CA ASP A 7 -10.71 9.06 27.37
C ASP A 7 -12.04 8.33 27.57
N ASN A 8 -12.18 7.19 26.90
CA ASN A 8 -13.16 6.16 27.21
C ASN A 8 -12.36 4.89 27.52
N THR A 9 -11.85 4.85 28.74
CA THR A 9 -10.69 4.08 29.23
C THR A 9 -10.97 2.60 29.52
N THR A 10 -11.76 1.92 28.70
CA THR A 10 -11.99 0.47 28.85
C THR A 10 -11.41 -0.38 27.73
N LEU A 11 -11.19 0.16 26.52
CA LEU A 11 -10.62 -0.60 25.40
C LEU A 11 -9.54 0.13 24.60
N VAL A 12 -9.61 1.46 24.49
CA VAL A 12 -8.73 2.25 23.63
C VAL A 12 -8.02 3.30 24.48
N SER A 13 -6.69 3.31 24.47
CA SER A 13 -5.87 4.29 25.19
C SER A 13 -4.85 4.94 24.27
N GLN A 14 -4.49 6.20 24.53
CA GLN A 14 -3.35 6.82 23.86
C GLN A 14 -2.07 6.40 24.58
N LEU A 15 -1.17 5.69 23.89
CA LEU A 15 0.08 5.17 24.48
C LEU A 15 1.29 6.09 24.23
N ARG A 16 1.20 7.00 23.25
CA ARG A 16 2.26 7.97 22.93
C ARG A 16 1.67 9.34 22.71
N GLU A 17 2.46 10.37 22.96
CA GLU A 17 2.07 11.73 22.61
C GLU A 17 1.76 11.86 21.11
N VAL A 18 0.74 12.66 20.79
CA VAL A 18 0.39 12.97 19.41
C VAL A 18 1.49 13.86 18.82
N ARG A 19 2.10 13.40 17.73
CA ARG A 19 3.03 14.20 16.92
C ARG A 19 2.30 14.69 15.68
N ALA A 20 2.25 15.99 15.48
CA ALA A 20 1.67 16.61 14.29
C ALA A 20 2.74 17.43 13.57
N ASP A 21 2.87 17.23 12.27
CA ASP A 21 3.75 17.97 11.38
C ASP A 21 3.03 18.29 10.06
N GLN A 22 3.75 18.90 9.11
CA GLN A 22 3.18 19.28 7.81
C GLN A 22 2.71 18.09 6.95
N TYR A 23 3.11 16.86 7.28
CA TYR A 23 2.76 15.65 6.52
C TYR A 23 1.68 14.81 7.19
N GLY A 24 1.33 15.08 8.44
CA GLY A 24 0.27 14.37 9.12
C GLY A 24 0.36 14.34 10.64
N ILE A 25 -0.48 13.49 11.22
CA ILE A 25 -0.64 13.28 12.66
C ILE A 25 -0.34 11.82 12.96
N ARG A 26 0.51 11.56 13.95
CA ARG A 26 0.97 10.20 14.30
C ARG A 26 0.88 9.97 15.80
N THR A 27 0.42 8.81 16.19
CA THR A 27 0.41 8.34 17.58
C THR A 27 0.45 6.82 17.66
N ALA A 28 0.49 6.28 18.87
CA ALA A 28 0.26 4.86 19.14
C ALA A 28 -0.98 4.73 20.04
N ILE A 29 -1.88 3.86 19.62
CA ILE A 29 -3.13 3.56 20.32
C ILE A 29 -2.98 2.17 20.95
N GLY A 30 -3.32 2.04 22.22
CA GLY A 30 -3.42 0.77 22.93
C GLY A 30 -4.80 0.17 22.73
N LEU A 31 -4.84 -1.10 22.35
CA LEU A 31 -6.05 -1.93 22.29
C LEU A 31 -5.79 -3.21 23.08
N GLY A 32 -6.25 -3.23 24.34
CA GLY A 32 -5.89 -4.30 25.28
C GLY A 32 -4.37 -4.37 25.49
N GLN A 33 -3.76 -5.50 25.12
CA GLN A 33 -2.30 -5.72 25.20
C GLN A 33 -1.55 -5.35 23.91
N HIS A 34 -2.27 -4.94 22.86
CA HIS A 34 -1.67 -4.62 21.57
C HIS A 34 -1.46 -3.12 21.43
N MET A 35 -0.28 -2.74 20.92
CA MET A 35 0.01 -1.38 20.49
C MET A 35 -0.23 -1.28 18.98
N ILE A 36 -1.13 -0.40 18.57
CA ILE A 36 -1.47 -0.12 17.18
C ILE A 36 -0.85 1.23 16.81
N LYS A 37 -0.01 1.23 15.76
CA LYS A 37 0.48 2.47 15.15
C LYS A 37 -0.69 3.14 14.42
N PHE A 38 -0.95 4.41 14.70
CA PHE A 38 -2.04 5.17 14.09
C PHE A 38 -1.49 6.43 13.41
N GLU A 39 -1.90 6.66 12.16
CA GLU A 39 -1.48 7.79 11.36
C GLU A 39 -2.67 8.39 10.59
N ILE A 40 -2.78 9.71 10.61
CA ILE A 40 -3.58 10.50 9.66
C ILE A 40 -2.56 11.16 8.74
N VAL A 41 -2.60 10.84 7.45
CA VAL A 41 -1.61 11.29 6.48
C VAL A 41 -2.23 12.34 5.58
N LEU A 42 -1.52 13.44 5.37
CA LEU A 42 -1.83 14.36 4.27
C LEU A 42 -1.14 13.82 3.01
N GLU A 43 -1.90 13.17 2.14
CA GLU A 43 -1.42 12.79 0.81
C GLU A 43 -1.55 14.00 -0.12
N GLY A 44 -0.42 14.58 -0.52
CA GLY A 44 -0.37 15.79 -1.35
C GLY A 44 0.04 15.52 -2.80
N ARG A 45 0.34 14.27 -3.17
CA ARG A 45 0.84 13.92 -4.51
C ARG A 45 -0.27 13.69 -5.52
N ILE A 46 -1.41 13.17 -5.06
CA ILE A 46 -2.60 12.89 -5.88
C ILE A 46 -3.86 13.30 -5.11
N GLU A 47 -4.90 13.72 -5.82
CA GLU A 47 -6.22 13.96 -5.24
C GLU A 47 -6.97 12.63 -5.11
N PHE A 48 -7.51 12.30 -3.95
CA PHE A 48 -8.34 11.09 -3.81
C PHE A 48 -9.76 11.33 -4.33
N ASP A 49 -10.32 10.29 -4.94
CA ASP A 49 -11.72 10.31 -5.35
C ASP A 49 -12.62 10.31 -4.11
N THR A 50 -13.83 10.84 -4.24
CA THR A 50 -14.82 10.67 -3.16
C THR A 50 -15.22 9.20 -3.10
N PRO A 51 -15.04 8.52 -1.95
CA PRO A 51 -15.42 7.12 -1.82
C PRO A 51 -16.91 6.90 -2.05
N SER A 52 -17.26 5.80 -2.72
CA SER A 52 -18.64 5.34 -2.88
C SER A 52 -19.11 4.52 -1.67
N ASP A 53 -20.41 4.20 -1.63
CA ASP A 53 -20.96 3.33 -0.58
C ASP A 53 -20.35 1.91 -0.59
N ASP A 54 -19.86 1.47 -1.77
CA ASP A 54 -19.16 0.20 -1.93
C ASP A 54 -17.71 0.25 -1.40
N ASP A 55 -17.14 1.45 -1.24
CA ASP A 55 -15.79 1.66 -0.70
C ASP A 55 -15.83 1.67 0.84
N THR A 56 -16.31 0.58 1.43
CA THR A 56 -16.41 0.42 2.88
C THR A 56 -15.85 -0.91 3.36
N VAL A 57 -15.16 -0.88 4.51
CA VAL A 57 -14.67 -2.07 5.21
C VAL A 57 -15.23 -2.06 6.61
N CYS A 58 -16.09 -3.03 6.94
CA CYS A 58 -16.75 -3.12 8.24
C CYS A 58 -17.48 -1.82 8.65
N GLY A 59 -18.10 -1.12 7.69
CA GLY A 59 -18.79 0.15 7.92
C GLY A 59 -17.88 1.38 8.05
N VAL A 60 -16.57 1.22 7.81
CA VAL A 60 -15.60 2.33 7.75
C VAL A 60 -15.33 2.66 6.29
N THR A 61 -15.50 3.93 5.92
CA THR A 61 -15.14 4.43 4.59
C THR A 61 -13.66 4.18 4.30
N ALA A 62 -13.38 3.57 3.15
CA ALA A 62 -12.05 3.29 2.64
C ALA A 62 -11.76 4.15 1.39
N LEU A 63 -10.52 4.10 0.93
CA LEU A 63 -10.17 4.66 -0.39
C LEU A 63 -10.82 3.84 -1.50
N SER A 64 -11.12 4.50 -2.62
CA SER A 64 -11.54 3.82 -3.83
C SER A 64 -10.50 2.78 -4.27
N SER A 65 -10.92 1.74 -5.00
CA SER A 65 -9.98 0.75 -5.55
C SER A 65 -8.86 1.41 -6.38
N VAL A 66 -9.18 2.45 -7.16
CA VAL A 66 -8.21 3.20 -7.97
C VAL A 66 -7.20 3.92 -7.06
N ASP A 67 -7.66 4.55 -5.99
CA ASP A 67 -6.80 5.28 -5.04
C ASP A 67 -5.91 4.36 -4.20
N LEU A 68 -6.41 3.18 -3.81
CA LEU A 68 -5.59 2.17 -3.14
C LEU A 68 -4.44 1.72 -4.06
N VAL A 69 -4.73 1.43 -5.32
CA VAL A 69 -3.74 1.01 -6.31
C VAL A 69 -2.76 2.15 -6.60
N ALA A 70 -3.24 3.38 -6.81
CA ALA A 70 -2.39 4.55 -7.07
C ALA A 70 -1.45 4.83 -5.90
N SER A 71 -1.96 4.75 -4.67
CA SER A 71 -1.14 4.92 -3.45
C SER A 71 -0.06 3.84 -3.34
N LYS A 72 -0.37 2.59 -3.71
CA LYS A 72 0.62 1.50 -3.74
C LYS A 72 1.67 1.69 -4.83
N LEU A 73 1.29 2.22 -5.99
CA LEU A 73 2.23 2.56 -7.06
C LEU A 73 3.21 3.66 -6.62
N LEU A 74 2.71 4.72 -5.98
CA LEU A 74 3.55 5.80 -5.43
C LEU A 74 4.50 5.26 -4.36
N ALA A 75 3.99 4.50 -3.40
CA ALA A 75 4.81 3.89 -2.36
C ALA A 75 5.87 2.94 -2.95
N ASN A 76 5.53 2.14 -3.96
CA ASN A 76 6.51 1.30 -4.65
C ASN A 76 7.59 2.15 -5.33
N SER A 77 7.23 3.20 -6.07
CA SER A 77 8.20 4.09 -6.71
C SER A 77 9.15 4.75 -5.70
N ASP A 78 8.64 5.15 -4.52
CA ASP A 78 9.46 5.76 -3.47
C ASP A 78 10.57 4.82 -2.92
N ARG A 79 10.30 3.51 -2.83
CA ARG A 79 11.15 2.62 -2.01
C ARG A 79 11.37 1.21 -2.54
N TRP A 80 11.03 0.89 -3.79
CA TRP A 80 11.21 -0.47 -4.34
C TRP A 80 12.66 -0.97 -4.30
N ALA A 81 13.63 -0.05 -4.42
CA ALA A 81 15.04 -0.36 -4.42
C ALA A 81 15.56 -0.73 -3.02
N ASP A 82 14.92 -0.23 -1.96
CA ASP A 82 15.29 -0.50 -0.57
C ASP A 82 14.94 -1.95 -0.20
N GLU A 83 15.91 -2.71 0.30
CA GLU A 83 15.68 -4.09 0.74
C GLU A 83 15.04 -4.15 2.13
N GLY A 84 15.18 -3.10 2.94
CA GLY A 84 14.57 -2.99 4.27
C GLY A 84 13.04 -2.91 4.23
N VAL A 85 12.45 -2.63 3.07
CA VAL A 85 10.98 -2.59 2.89
C VAL A 85 10.40 -3.90 2.37
N PHE A 86 11.24 -4.89 2.04
CA PHE A 86 10.84 -6.24 1.67
C PHE A 86 9.80 -6.31 0.53
N ASN A 87 9.91 -5.42 -0.47
CA ASN A 87 8.97 -5.34 -1.61
C ASN A 87 7.48 -5.37 -1.23
N ARG A 88 7.14 -4.93 -0.01
CA ARG A 88 5.78 -5.07 0.53
C ARG A 88 4.72 -4.40 -0.33
N ASP A 89 5.02 -3.23 -0.93
CA ASP A 89 4.04 -2.51 -1.75
C ASP A 89 3.78 -3.21 -3.08
N LEU A 90 4.81 -3.80 -3.69
CA LEU A 90 4.64 -4.65 -4.87
C LEU A 90 3.81 -5.89 -4.54
N ILE A 91 4.10 -6.57 -3.43
CA ILE A 91 3.36 -7.77 -3.02
C ILE A 91 1.90 -7.42 -2.73
N ASP A 92 1.65 -6.38 -1.93
CA ASP A 92 0.29 -5.90 -1.63
C ASP A 92 -0.46 -5.55 -2.92
N LEU A 93 0.18 -4.77 -3.82
CA LEU A 93 -0.39 -4.38 -5.12
C LEU A 93 -0.74 -5.60 -5.98
N ALA A 94 0.14 -6.61 -6.05
CA ALA A 94 -0.12 -7.84 -6.79
C ALA A 94 -1.27 -8.63 -6.15
N MET A 95 -1.28 -8.74 -4.82
CA MET A 95 -2.29 -9.50 -4.07
C MET A 95 -3.67 -8.84 -4.06
N MET A 96 -3.76 -7.53 -4.27
CA MET A 96 -5.02 -6.83 -4.56
C MET A 96 -5.67 -7.31 -5.87
N LYS A 97 -4.91 -7.91 -6.80
CA LYS A 97 -5.37 -8.42 -8.10
C LYS A 97 -6.24 -7.40 -8.85
N PRO A 98 -5.74 -6.18 -9.07
CA PRO A 98 -6.55 -5.12 -9.65
C PRO A 98 -7.04 -5.49 -11.05
N ALA A 99 -8.28 -5.11 -11.37
CA ALA A 99 -8.78 -5.22 -12.73
C ALA A 99 -7.99 -4.29 -13.67
N HIS A 100 -7.89 -4.67 -14.94
CA HIS A 100 -7.12 -3.92 -15.95
C HIS A 100 -7.47 -2.43 -15.96
N ASP A 101 -8.75 -2.08 -16.00
CA ASP A 101 -9.19 -0.69 -16.13
C ASP A 101 -8.92 0.12 -14.86
N ALA A 102 -9.08 -0.48 -13.69
CA ALA A 102 -8.75 0.14 -12.41
C ALA A 102 -7.24 0.41 -12.32
N PHE A 103 -6.42 -0.56 -12.72
CA PHE A 103 -4.97 -0.42 -12.74
C PHE A 103 -4.50 0.63 -13.76
N ALA A 104 -5.10 0.71 -14.95
CA ALA A 104 -4.79 1.73 -15.95
C ALA A 104 -5.10 3.16 -15.46
N LYS A 105 -6.27 3.35 -14.82
CA LYS A 105 -6.64 4.62 -14.19
C LYS A 105 -5.68 4.97 -13.06
N ALA A 106 -5.34 4.00 -12.21
CA ALA A 106 -4.41 4.21 -11.10
C ALA A 106 -2.99 4.56 -11.57
N CYS A 107 -2.49 3.94 -12.65
CA CYS A 107 -1.23 4.35 -13.28
C CYS A 107 -1.31 5.79 -13.76
N THR A 108 -2.35 6.15 -14.52
CA THR A 108 -2.54 7.53 -15.00
C THR A 108 -2.56 8.53 -13.85
N LYS A 109 -3.23 8.16 -12.74
CA LYS A 109 -3.33 8.98 -11.53
C LYS A 109 -1.99 9.12 -10.82
N ALA A 110 -1.26 8.03 -10.59
CA ALA A 110 0.07 8.08 -9.97
C ALA A 110 1.11 8.81 -10.86
N GLU A 111 0.96 8.72 -12.19
CA GLU A 111 1.80 9.41 -13.17
C GLU A 111 1.68 10.93 -13.10
N THR A 112 0.61 11.49 -12.53
CA THR A 112 0.54 12.95 -12.31
C THR A 112 1.59 13.43 -11.31
N ALA A 113 2.05 12.55 -10.40
CA ALA A 113 3.06 12.87 -9.41
C ALA A 113 4.48 12.61 -9.93
N TYR A 114 4.75 11.42 -10.47
CA TYR A 114 6.11 10.98 -10.83
C TYR A 114 6.33 10.69 -12.32
N GLY A 115 5.31 10.89 -13.16
CA GLY A 115 5.38 10.60 -14.59
C GLY A 115 5.72 9.15 -14.87
N ALA A 116 6.46 8.92 -15.96
CA ALA A 116 6.75 7.57 -16.47
C ALA A 116 7.55 6.67 -15.50
N SER A 117 8.13 7.21 -14.41
CA SER A 117 8.85 6.40 -13.44
C SER A 117 7.95 5.38 -12.76
N ILE A 118 6.65 5.66 -12.59
CA ILE A 118 5.69 4.74 -11.97
C ILE A 118 5.74 3.34 -12.60
N ARG A 119 5.65 3.27 -13.93
CA ARG A 119 5.66 1.99 -14.65
C ARG A 119 7.06 1.38 -14.71
N GLN A 120 8.09 2.20 -14.86
CA GLN A 120 9.48 1.73 -14.92
C GLN A 120 9.92 1.11 -13.59
N ASP A 121 9.60 1.77 -12.48
CA ASP A 121 9.92 1.32 -11.14
C ASP A 121 9.13 0.07 -10.77
N LEU A 122 7.86 -0.04 -11.20
CA LEU A 122 7.10 -1.26 -11.05
C LEU A 122 7.73 -2.44 -11.80
N GLU A 123 8.13 -2.25 -13.06
CA GLU A 123 8.80 -3.32 -13.84
C GLU A 123 10.13 -3.74 -13.18
N LYS A 124 10.93 -2.78 -12.70
CA LYS A 124 12.17 -3.07 -11.96
C LYS A 124 11.90 -3.81 -10.65
N ALA A 125 10.87 -3.42 -9.91
CA ALA A 125 10.49 -4.09 -8.67
C ALA A 125 10.06 -5.53 -8.93
N ILE A 126 9.27 -5.77 -9.99
CA ILE A 126 8.86 -7.11 -10.43
C ILE A 126 10.09 -7.94 -10.80
N GLY A 127 11.00 -7.40 -11.62
CA GLY A 127 12.24 -8.08 -11.98
C GLY A 127 13.07 -8.45 -10.75
N LYS A 128 13.31 -7.51 -9.83
CA LYS A 128 14.02 -7.78 -8.57
C LYS A 128 13.36 -8.89 -7.76
N LEU A 129 12.02 -8.92 -7.67
CA LEU A 129 11.30 -9.93 -6.92
C LEU A 129 11.40 -11.33 -7.52
N LEU A 130 11.34 -11.45 -8.84
CA LEU A 130 11.33 -12.72 -9.55
C LEU A 130 12.74 -13.28 -9.83
N ASP A 131 13.71 -12.40 -10.08
CA ASP A 131 15.04 -12.80 -10.54
C ASP A 131 16.03 -13.00 -9.40
N LYS A 132 15.80 -12.39 -8.22
CA LYS A 132 16.71 -12.50 -7.08
C LYS A 132 16.43 -13.80 -6.29
N PRO A 133 17.40 -14.73 -6.19
CA PRO A 133 17.22 -15.98 -5.45
C PRO A 133 16.80 -15.75 -4.00
N ASP A 134 15.87 -16.58 -3.52
CA ASP A 134 15.30 -16.60 -2.17
C ASP A 134 14.68 -15.27 -1.68
N TRP A 135 14.57 -14.27 -2.56
CA TRP A 135 14.15 -12.93 -2.15
C TRP A 135 12.66 -12.89 -1.81
N LEU A 136 11.82 -13.54 -2.61
CA LEU A 136 10.40 -13.67 -2.32
C LEU A 136 10.16 -14.31 -0.94
N GLU A 137 10.87 -15.40 -0.63
CA GLU A 137 10.72 -16.09 0.66
C GLU A 137 11.12 -15.19 1.84
N LYS A 138 12.19 -14.41 1.69
CA LYS A 138 12.60 -13.41 2.68
C LYS A 138 11.52 -12.34 2.87
N CYS A 139 10.92 -11.86 1.78
CA CYS A 139 9.84 -10.89 1.84
C CYS A 139 8.61 -11.46 2.57
N MET A 140 8.17 -12.67 2.19
CA MET A 140 7.02 -13.34 2.80
C MET A 140 7.24 -13.61 4.29
N ARG A 141 8.46 -14.00 4.70
CA ARG A 141 8.82 -14.18 6.11
C ARG A 141 8.75 -12.86 6.89
N ALA A 142 9.32 -11.78 6.33
CA ALA A 142 9.28 -10.46 6.97
C ALA A 142 7.84 -9.92 7.12
N MET A 143 6.95 -10.32 6.21
CA MET A 143 5.53 -9.97 6.22
C MET A 143 4.64 -10.95 7.00
N ASN A 144 5.21 -11.97 7.65
CA ASN A 144 4.47 -13.03 8.37
C ASN A 144 3.42 -13.76 7.51
N MET A 145 3.70 -13.96 6.21
CA MET A 145 2.80 -14.65 5.27
C MET A 145 2.91 -16.19 5.39
N ASN A 146 2.81 -16.73 6.60
CA ASN A 146 3.08 -18.14 6.90
C ASN A 146 2.07 -19.10 6.25
N ASP A 147 0.84 -18.64 6.00
CA ASP A 147 -0.25 -19.45 5.43
C ASP A 147 -0.42 -19.27 3.91
N THR A 148 0.48 -18.51 3.27
CA THR A 148 0.44 -18.28 1.82
C THR A 148 1.55 -19.05 1.13
N ALA A 149 1.22 -19.90 0.16
CA ALA A 149 2.23 -20.56 -0.66
C ALA A 149 2.95 -19.55 -1.59
N PRO A 150 4.29 -19.59 -1.75
CA PRO A 150 5.02 -18.66 -2.62
C PRO A 150 4.48 -18.58 -4.06
N ALA A 151 4.00 -19.71 -4.60
CA ALA A 151 3.40 -19.77 -5.93
C ALA A 151 2.18 -18.86 -6.11
N VAL A 152 1.40 -18.61 -5.05
CA VAL A 152 0.26 -17.68 -5.08
C VAL A 152 0.74 -16.26 -5.33
N VAL A 153 1.80 -15.83 -4.63
CA VAL A 153 2.39 -14.50 -4.81
C VAL A 153 3.05 -14.37 -6.18
N VAL A 154 3.79 -15.39 -6.62
CA VAL A 154 4.37 -15.41 -7.98
C VAL A 154 3.28 -15.26 -9.05
N THR A 155 2.18 -16.01 -8.92
CA THR A 155 1.06 -15.94 -9.89
C THR A 155 0.42 -14.56 -9.91
N ALA A 156 0.24 -13.94 -8.74
CA ALA A 156 -0.30 -12.59 -8.64
C ALA A 156 0.63 -11.54 -9.29
N VAL A 157 1.94 -11.65 -9.02
CA VAL A 157 2.96 -10.76 -9.60
C VAL A 157 3.07 -10.91 -11.12
N LEU A 158 3.02 -12.14 -11.63
CA LEU A 158 3.01 -12.39 -13.08
C LEU A 158 1.74 -11.85 -13.75
N SER A 159 0.60 -11.99 -13.08
CA SER A 159 -0.67 -11.41 -13.55
C SER A 159 -0.59 -9.88 -13.61
N LEU A 160 -0.03 -9.25 -12.58
CA LEU A 160 0.21 -7.81 -12.54
C LEU A 160 1.16 -7.36 -13.66
N ARG A 161 2.26 -8.10 -13.89
CA ARG A 161 3.19 -7.83 -15.00
C ARG A 161 2.49 -7.90 -16.36
N ASN A 162 1.58 -8.86 -16.55
CA ASN A 162 0.82 -8.98 -17.80
C ASN A 162 -0.15 -7.81 -18.00
N ILE A 163 -0.78 -7.31 -16.94
CA ILE A 163 -1.61 -6.10 -17.01
C ILE A 163 -0.75 -4.89 -17.38
N LEU A 164 0.42 -4.72 -16.74
CA LEU A 164 1.35 -3.64 -17.02
C LEU A 164 1.81 -3.63 -18.50
N LYS A 165 2.16 -4.80 -19.04
CA LYS A 165 2.54 -4.98 -20.45
C LYS A 165 1.43 -4.54 -21.42
N LYS A 166 0.20 -5.02 -21.20
CA LYS A 166 -0.97 -4.64 -22.00
C LYS A 166 -1.18 -3.12 -22.05
N ILE A 167 -1.04 -2.44 -20.92
CA ILE A 167 -1.22 -0.99 -20.82
C ILE A 167 -0.05 -0.22 -21.48
N ASN A 168 1.13 -0.83 -21.56
CA ASN A 168 2.28 -0.29 -22.28
C ASN A 168 2.24 -0.59 -23.79
N GLY A 169 1.28 -1.41 -24.25
CA GLY A 169 1.23 -1.85 -25.65
C GLY A 169 2.31 -2.86 -26.03
N THR A 170 2.85 -3.61 -25.05
CA THR A 170 3.88 -4.65 -25.22
C THR A 170 3.42 -6.01 -24.72
#